data_AF-A0A820SA52-F1
#
_entry.id   AF-A0A820SA52-F1
#
_cell.length_a   1.000
_cell.length_b   1.000
_cell.length_c   1.000
_cell.angle_alpha   90.00
_cell.angle_beta   90.00
_cell.angle_gamma   90.00
#
_symmetry.space_group_name_H-M   'P 1'
#
loop_
_entity.id
_entity.type
_entity.pdbx_description
1 polymer ?
#
loop_
_entity_poly.entity_id
_entity_poly.type
_entity_poly.pdbx_seq_one_letter_code
_entity_poly.pdbx_strand_id
1 'polypeptide(L)'
;NVRDYLVPFLTNLLITTSNSIILQSTSLSQLTQATNQLTRNTLMLVSNKCYELSAALYSMFEKISYEDAQSASNQLFQCASNILD
;
A
#
# COMPACT_ATOMS: atom_id res chain seq x y z
N ASN A 1 3.14 9.76 14.57
CA ASN A 1 2.12 9.02 13.79
C ASN A 1 1.46 8.01 14.72
N VAL A 2 0.18 7.66 14.59
CA VAL A 2 -0.48 6.66 15.50
C VAL A 2 0.28 5.33 15.49
N ARG A 3 0.84 4.97 14.34
CA ARG A 3 1.74 3.83 14.17
C ARG A 3 2.99 3.89 15.07
N ASP A 4 3.62 5.05 15.20
CA ASP A 4 4.87 5.21 15.97
C ASP A 4 4.64 5.07 17.48
N TYR A 5 3.43 5.37 17.95
CA TYR A 5 3.05 5.25 19.36
C TYR A 5 2.58 3.83 19.71
N LEU A 6 1.85 3.16 18.81
CA LEU A 6 1.27 1.85 19.07
C LEU A 6 2.28 0.70 18.94
N VAL A 7 3.26 0.80 18.05
CA VAL A 7 4.23 -0.31 17.84
C VAL A 7 5.04 -0.62 19.12
N PRO A 8 5.68 0.37 19.80
CA PRO A 8 6.40 0.10 21.05
C PRO A 8 5.49 -0.37 22.20
N PHE A 9 4.22 0.07 22.20
CA PHE A 9 3.22 -0.35 23.18
C PHE A 9 2.84 -1.84 23.02
N LEU A 10 2.84 -2.34 21.79
CA LEU A 10 2.48 -3.74 21.49
C LEU A 10 3.63 -4.72 21.71
N THR A 11 4.88 -4.27 21.52
CA THR A 11 6.05 -5.18 21.59
C THR A 11 6.64 -5.32 23.00
N ASN A 12 6.35 -4.38 23.91
CA ASN A 12 7.00 -4.32 25.22
C ASN A 12 6.08 -4.59 26.42
N LEU A 13 4.78 -4.79 26.20
CA LEU A 13 3.82 -4.99 27.29
C LEU A 13 3.66 -6.48 27.63
N LEU A 14 4.01 -6.87 28.85
CA LEU A 14 3.82 -8.24 29.33
C LEU A 14 2.32 -8.58 29.44
N ILE A 15 1.94 -9.76 28.93
CA ILE A 15 0.57 -10.27 29.01
C ILE A 15 0.41 -11.02 30.34
N THR A 16 0.01 -10.31 31.38
CA THR A 16 -0.03 -10.83 32.76
C THR A 16 -1.42 -10.82 33.39
N THR A 17 -2.36 -10.05 32.81
CA THR A 17 -3.73 -9.90 33.33
C THR A 17 -4.75 -9.84 32.19
N SER A 18 -6.02 -10.12 32.49
CA SER A 18 -7.13 -9.90 31.54
C SER A 18 -7.20 -8.46 31.03
N ASN A 19 -6.93 -7.47 31.90
CA ASN A 19 -6.87 -6.06 31.50
C ASN A 19 -5.74 -5.78 30.50
N SER A 20 -4.57 -6.40 30.67
CA SER A 20 -3.46 -6.27 29.70
C SER A 20 -3.86 -6.84 28.33
N ILE A 21 -4.63 -7.93 28.29
CA ILE A 21 -5.15 -8.52 27.06
C ILE A 21 -6.15 -7.57 26.38
N ILE A 22 -7.09 -6.99 27.14
CA ILE A 22 -8.10 -6.06 26.61
C ILE A 22 -7.43 -4.80 26.02
N LEU A 23 -6.47 -4.21 26.73
CA LEU A 23 -5.77 -3.01 26.28
C LEU A 23 -4.95 -3.27 25.02
N GLN A 24 -4.18 -4.36 24.99
CA GLN A 24 -3.36 -4.72 23.83
C GLN A 24 -4.22 -5.09 22.62
N SER A 25 -5.27 -5.90 22.80
CA SER A 25 -6.19 -6.26 21.70
C SER A 25 -6.93 -5.05 21.12
N THR A 26 -7.36 -4.10 21.95
CA THR A 26 -7.97 -2.84 21.48
C THR A 26 -6.98 -2.04 20.63
N SER A 27 -5.74 -1.93 21.11
CA SER A 27 -4.66 -1.22 20.39
C SER A 27 -4.32 -1.90 19.06
N LEU A 28 -4.29 -3.24 19.03
CA LEU A 28 -4.11 -4.02 17.80
C LEU A 28 -5.26 -3.82 16.81
N SER A 29 -6.51 -3.77 17.28
CA SER A 29 -7.66 -3.51 16.41
C SER A 29 -7.59 -2.13 15.76
N GLN A 30 -7.23 -1.09 16.53
CA GLN A 30 -7.03 0.26 16.01
C GLN A 30 -5.88 0.31 14.99
N LEU A 31 -4.74 -0.33 15.30
CA LEU A 31 -3.60 -0.37 14.40
C LEU A 31 -3.91 -1.09 13.09
N THR A 32 -4.58 -2.24 13.15
CA THR A 32 -4.96 -3.01 11.97
C THR A 32 -6.00 -2.27 11.13
N GLN A 33 -6.97 -1.60 11.75
CA GLN A 33 -7.93 -0.75 11.04
C GLN A 33 -7.23 0.40 10.30
N ALA A 34 -6.35 1.14 10.97
CA ALA A 34 -5.60 2.24 10.36
C ALA A 34 -4.70 1.75 9.22
N THR A 35 -4.02 0.60 9.42
CA THR A 35 -3.18 -0.02 8.40
C THR A 35 -4.00 -0.43 7.18
N ASN A 36 -5.15 -1.10 7.38
CA ASN A 36 -6.03 -1.51 6.29
C ASN A 36 -6.55 -0.31 5.48
N GLN A 37 -6.92 0.78 6.17
CA GLN A 37 -7.37 2.00 5.49
C GLN A 37 -6.24 2.64 4.68
N LEU A 38 -5.03 2.72 5.25
CA LEU A 38 -3.87 3.25 4.54
C LEU A 38 -3.52 2.41 3.32
N THR A 39 -3.51 1.08 3.44
CA THR A 39 -3.26 0.16 2.33
C THR A 39 -4.27 0.36 1.21
N ARG A 40 -5.58 0.40 1.52
CA ARG A 40 -6.65 0.63 0.52
C ARG A 40 -6.50 1.96 -0.20
N ASN A 41 -6.24 3.04 0.55
CA ASN A 41 -6.06 4.37 -0.03
C ASN A 41 -4.81 4.41 -0.93
N THR A 42 -3.72 3.78 -0.50
CA THR A 42 -2.47 3.71 -1.26
C THR A 42 -2.66 2.91 -2.54
N LEU A 43 -3.29 1.72 -2.46
CA LEU A 43 -3.59 0.90 -3.63
C LEU A 43 -4.46 1.67 -4.64
N MET A 44 -5.53 2.33 -4.18
CA MET A 44 -6.38 3.15 -5.07
C MET A 44 -5.59 4.26 -5.77
N LEU A 45 -4.72 4.97 -5.04
CA LEU A 45 -3.87 6.00 -5.61
C LEU A 45 -2.91 5.44 -6.68
N VAL A 46 -2.23 4.33 -6.36
CA VAL A 46 -1.28 3.68 -7.27
C VAL A 46 -2.00 3.13 -8.50
N SER A 47 -3.17 2.49 -8.34
CA SER A 47 -4.00 2.01 -9.46
C SER A 47 -4.39 3.13 -10.41
N ASN A 48 -4.89 4.25 -9.88
CA ASN A 48 -5.23 5.41 -10.70
C ASN A 48 -4.01 5.93 -11.44
N LYS A 49 -2.85 6.01 -10.76
CA LYS A 49 -1.64 6.53 -11.40
C LYS A 49 -1.09 5.61 -12.49
N CYS A 50 -1.12 4.30 -12.28
CA CYS A 50 -0.69 3.33 -13.29
C CYS A 50 -1.64 3.33 -14.50
N TYR A 51 -2.94 3.54 -14.30
CA TYR A 51 -3.88 3.76 -15.40
C TYR A 51 -3.57 5.04 -16.17
N GLU A 52 -3.39 6.18 -15.50
CA GLU A 52 -3.05 7.46 -16.13
C GLU A 52 -1.77 7.35 -16.98
N LEU A 53 -0.72 6.72 -16.45
CA LEU A 53 0.54 6.52 -17.16
C LEU A 53 0.37 5.59 -18.37
N SER A 54 -0.46 4.55 -18.26
CA SER A 54 -0.77 3.66 -19.38
C SER A 54 -1.50 4.39 -20.50
N ALA A 55 -2.47 5.24 -20.15
CA ALA A 55 -3.18 6.06 -21.13
C ALA A 55 -2.25 7.09 -21.79
N ALA A 56 -1.37 7.72 -21.01
CA ALA A 56 -0.36 8.63 -21.54
C ALA A 56 0.59 7.92 -22.51
N LEU A 57 1.13 6.76 -22.12
CA LEU A 57 2.01 5.94 -22.96
C LEU A 57 1.33 5.59 -24.29
N TYR A 58 0.07 5.13 -24.23
CA TYR A 58 -0.72 4.83 -25.43
C TYR A 58 -0.85 6.06 -26.36
N SER A 59 -1.12 7.25 -25.80
CA SER A 59 -1.29 8.48 -26.59
C SER A 59 -0.01 8.99 -27.28
N MET A 60 1.16 8.58 -26.79
CA MET A 60 2.46 9.00 -27.30
C MET A 60 3.30 7.86 -27.87
N PHE A 61 2.72 6.66 -28.03
CA PHE A 61 3.44 5.45 -28.42
C PHE A 61 4.22 5.62 -29.74
N GLU A 62 3.64 6.31 -30.73
CA GLU A 62 4.29 6.58 -32.02
C GLU A 62 5.35 7.71 -31.96
N LYS A 63 5.45 8.42 -30.84
CA LYS A 63 6.36 9.57 -30.64
C LYS A 63 7.61 9.21 -29.83
N ILE A 64 7.74 7.95 -29.42
CA ILE A 64 8.86 7.45 -28.61
C ILE A 64 9.56 6.29 -29.30
N SER A 65 10.74 5.93 -28.80
CA SER A 65 11.44 4.75 -29.28
C SER A 65 10.70 3.46 -28.86
N TYR A 66 10.88 2.39 -29.64
CA TYR A 66 10.36 1.08 -29.28
C TYR A 66 10.89 0.59 -27.92
N GLU A 67 12.18 0.84 -27.64
CA GLU A 67 12.83 0.43 -26.39
C GLU A 67 12.19 1.13 -25.18
N ASP A 68 11.95 2.44 -25.27
CA ASP A 68 11.26 3.20 -24.22
C ASP A 68 9.82 2.70 -24.03
N ALA A 69 9.11 2.46 -25.14
CA ALA A 69 7.75 1.96 -25.10
C ALA A 69 7.66 0.57 -24.45
N GLN A 70 8.59 -0.32 -24.78
CA GLN A 70 8.70 -1.65 -24.21
C GLN A 70 9.03 -1.59 -22.71
N SER A 71 10.00 -0.77 -22.32
CA SER A 71 10.40 -0.60 -20.91
C SER A 71 9.24 -0.05 -20.06
N ALA A 72 8.56 1.00 -20.54
CA ALA A 72 7.42 1.58 -19.85
C ALA A 72 6.25 0.59 -19.75
N SER A 73 5.96 -0.13 -20.84
CA SER A 73 4.90 -1.16 -20.85
C SER A 73 5.17 -2.27 -19.83
N ASN A 74 6.41 -2.76 -19.74
CA ASN A 74 6.79 -3.77 -18.76
C ASN A 74 6.61 -3.28 -17.32
N GLN A 75 7.04 -2.05 -17.01
CA GLN A 75 6.88 -1.47 -15.68
C GLN A 75 5.41 -1.27 -15.30
N LEU A 76 4.57 -0.83 -16.25
CA LEU A 76 3.14 -0.64 -16.04
C LEU A 76 2.40 -1.98 -15.89
N PHE A 77 2.81 -3.01 -16.63
CA PHE A 77 2.33 -4.38 -16.44
C PHE A 77 2.64 -4.88 -15.02
N GLN A 78 3.89 -4.73 -14.57
CA GLN A 78 4.28 -5.10 -13.20
C GLN A 78 3.53 -4.30 -12.14
N CYS A 79 3.27 -3.00 -12.38
CA CYS A 79 2.43 -2.22 -11.47
C CYS A 79 1.03 -2.83 -11.35
N ALA A 80 0.39 -3.15 -12.47
CA ALA A 80 -0.93 -3.76 -12.48
C ALA A 80 -0.93 -5.13 -11.80
N SER A 81 0.07 -5.98 -12.04
CA SER A 81 0.24 -7.27 -11.36
C SER A 81 0.34 -7.11 -9.85
N ASN A 82 1.23 -6.24 -9.36
CA ASN A 82 1.45 -6.03 -7.92
C ASN A 82 0.21 -5.46 -7.19
N ILE A 83 -0.71 -4.81 -7.90
CA ILE A 83 -1.98 -4.32 -7.33
C ILE A 83 -3.01 -5.45 -7.22
N LEU A 84 -2.97 -6.42 -8.14
CA LEU A 84 -3.94 -7.50 -8.25
C LEU A 84 -3.55 -8.74 -7.43
N ASP A 85 -2.28 -8.89 -7.08
CA ASP A 85 -1.74 -9.91 -6.17
C ASP A 85 -2.20 -9.70 -4.71
#